data_AF-A0A969XTR2-F1
#
_entry.id   AF-A0A969XTR2-F1
#
_cell.length_a   1.000
_cell.length_b   1.000
_cell.length_c   1.000
_cell.angle_alpha   90.00
_cell.angle_beta   90.00
_cell.angle_gamma   90.00
#
_symmetry.space_group_name_H-M   'P 1'
#
loop_
_entity.id
_entity.type
_entity.pdbx_description
1 polymer ?
#
loop_
_entity_poly.entity_id
_entity_poly.type
_entity_poly.pdbx_seq_one_letter_code
_entity_poly.pdbx_strand_id
1 'polypeptide(L)' 'MVDMSTLDPCLEGISFPADVHTIVECAEGNLCPREVISEVAQVSDRTFSSKDELLCSLGNPEYCSTS' A
#
# COMPACT_ATOMS: atom_id res chain seq x y z
N MET A 1 -0.03 -9.52 -7.75
CA MET A 1 -0.46 -8.22 -8.27
C MET A 1 -1.63 -7.80 -7.42
N VAL A 2 -1.40 -6.82 -6.56
CA VAL A 2 -2.41 -6.33 -5.64
C VAL A 2 -3.35 -5.38 -6.38
N ASP A 3 -4.62 -5.77 -6.51
CA ASP A 3 -5.66 -4.89 -7.01
C ASP A 3 -5.95 -3.74 -6.05
N MET A 4 -6.20 -2.54 -6.59
CA MET A 4 -6.60 -1.37 -5.79
C MET A 4 -7.84 -1.66 -4.93
N SER A 5 -8.82 -2.40 -5.47
CA SER A 5 -10.04 -2.78 -4.73
C SER A 5 -9.76 -3.60 -3.47
N THR A 6 -8.65 -4.35 -3.45
CA THR A 6 -8.23 -5.15 -2.29
C THR A 6 -7.41 -4.32 -1.32
N LEU A 7 -6.62 -3.37 -1.82
CA LEU A 7 -5.76 -2.52 -1.01
C LEU A 7 -6.51 -1.32 -0.39
N ASP A 8 -7.52 -0.78 -1.07
CA ASP A 8 -8.36 0.32 -0.57
C ASP A 8 -8.84 0.13 0.88
N PRO A 9 -9.51 -0.99 1.22
CA PRO A 9 -9.93 -1.23 2.60
C PRO A 9 -8.74 -1.46 3.55
N CYS A 10 -7.58 -1.89 3.06
CA CYS A 10 -6.38 -2.08 3.88
C CYS A 10 -5.76 -0.77 4.34
N LEU A 11 -5.85 0.25 3.49
CA LEU A 11 -5.28 1.57 3.74
C LEU A 11 -6.29 2.53 4.39
N GLU A 12 -7.48 2.04 4.73
CA GLU A 12 -8.50 2.85 5.40
C GLU A 12 -7.95 3.35 6.74
N GLY A 13 -7.95 4.67 6.92
CA GLY A 13 -7.42 5.32 8.12
C GLY A 13 -5.93 5.67 8.07
N ILE A 14 -5.20 5.31 7.02
CA ILE A 14 -3.81 5.74 6.85
C ILE A 14 -3.77 7.22 6.46
N SER A 15 -3.05 8.02 7.24
CA SER A 15 -2.66 9.37 6.85
C SER A 15 -1.29 9.32 6.17
N PHE A 16 -1.28 9.50 4.85
CA PHE A 16 -0.03 9.69 4.12
C PHE A 16 0.57 11.07 4.43
N PRO A 17 1.90 11.23 4.50
CA PRO A 17 2.93 10.24 4.17
C PRO A 17 3.09 9.14 5.24
N ALA A 18 3.21 7.89 4.79
CA ALA A 18 3.34 6.71 5.64
C ALA A 18 4.44 5.77 5.15
N ASP A 19 5.22 5.21 6.07
CA ASP A 19 6.22 4.19 5.76
C ASP A 19 5.59 2.79 5.60
N VAL A 20 6.33 1.87 4.97
CA VAL A 20 5.91 0.47 4.78
C VAL A 20 5.42 -0.17 6.06
N HIS A 21 6.09 0.07 7.19
CA HIS A 21 5.77 -0.59 8.45
C HIS A 21 4.40 -0.12 8.96
N THR A 22 4.17 1.19 8.95
CA THR A 22 2.87 1.78 9.29
C THR A 22 1.76 1.25 8.38
N ILE A 23 2.04 1.12 7.08
CA ILE A 23 1.07 0.60 6.12
C ILE A 23 0.76 -0.88 6.39
N VAL A 24 1.77 -1.69 6.67
CA VAL A 24 1.63 -3.11 7.01
C VAL A 24 0.84 -3.29 8.30
N GLU A 25 1.17 -2.52 9.35
CA GLU A 25 0.46 -2.59 10.63
C GLU A 25 -1.02 -2.22 10.47
N CYS A 26 -1.31 -1.17 9.70
CA CYS A 26 -2.68 -0.76 9.41
C CYS A 26 -3.42 -1.81 8.57
N ALA A 27 -2.78 -2.37 7.55
CA ALA A 27 -3.34 -3.45 6.74
C ALA A 27 -3.62 -4.72 7.56
N GLU A 28 -2.73 -5.09 8.50
CA GLU A 28 -2.98 -6.19 9.44
C GLU A 28 -4.18 -5.89 10.36
N GLY A 29 -4.27 -4.67 10.87
CA GLY A 29 -5.42 -4.22 11.68
C GLY A 29 -6.75 -4.24 10.91
N ASN A 30 -6.70 -3.96 9.61
CA ASN A 30 -7.84 -3.98 8.69
C ASN A 30 -8.17 -5.38 8.14
N LEU A 31 -7.59 -6.45 8.71
CA LEU A 31 -7.82 -7.85 8.31
C LEU A 31 -7.48 -8.14 6.84
N CYS A 32 -6.44 -7.49 6.32
CA CYS A 32 -6.09 -7.66 4.92
C CYS A 32 -5.47 -9.02 4.59
N PRO A 33 -5.56 -9.42 3.31
CA PRO A 33 -4.95 -10.67 2.87
C PRO A 33 -3.45 -10.63 3.14
N ARG A 34 -2.91 -11.69 3.75
CA ARG A 34 -1.47 -11.83 4.00
C ARG A 34 -0.63 -11.69 2.74
N GLU A 35 -1.17 -12.07 1.60
CA GLU A 35 -0.52 -11.92 0.30
C GLU A 35 -0.30 -10.43 -0.05
N VAL A 36 -1.30 -9.59 0.18
CA VAL A 36 -1.22 -8.13 0.00
C VAL A 36 -0.22 -7.51 0.97
N ILE A 37 -0.29 -7.88 2.25
CA ILE A 37 0.65 -7.41 3.27
C ILE A 37 2.09 -7.79 2.92
N SER A 38 2.30 -9.03 2.43
CA SER A 38 3.62 -9.51 2.01
C SER A 38 4.12 -8.81 0.75
N GLU A 39 3.25 -8.46 -0.20
CA GLU A 39 3.63 -7.62 -1.35
C GLU A 39 4.05 -6.23 -0.87
N VAL A 40 3.23 -5.54 -0.05
CA VAL A 40 3.54 -4.21 0.50
C VAL A 40 4.87 -4.19 1.25
N ALA A 41 5.13 -5.20 2.09
CA ALA A 41 6.38 -5.33 2.83
C ALA A 41 7.62 -5.49 1.94
N GLN A 42 7.47 -5.94 0.70
CA GLN A 42 8.58 -6.15 -0.24
C GLN A 42 8.87 -4.93 -1.12
N VAL A 43 7.95 -3.96 -1.19
CA VAL A 43 7.91 -2.97 -2.28
C VAL A 43 8.97 -1.87 -2.17
N SER A 44 9.44 -1.54 -0.97
CA SER A 44 10.67 -0.79 -0.63
C SER A 44 10.46 -0.15 0.73
N ASP A 45 11.48 -0.17 1.59
CA ASP A 45 11.46 0.52 2.89
C ASP A 45 11.62 2.04 2.70
N ARG A 46 10.62 2.68 2.07
CA ARG A 46 10.54 4.12 1.86
C ARG A 46 9.20 4.63 2.36
N THR A 47 9.18 5.90 2.72
CA THR A 47 7.94 6.59 3.04
C THR A 47 7.22 6.93 1.74
N PHE A 48 5.98 6.44 1.62
CA PHE A 48 5.12 6.77 0.50
C PHE A 48 4.38 8.05 0.79
N SER A 49 4.39 8.99 -0.16
CA SER A 49 3.69 10.27 0.00
C SER A 49 2.20 10.18 -0.28
N SER A 50 1.77 9.16 -1.02
CA SER A 50 0.38 8.90 -1.39
C SER A 50 0.14 7.41 -1.62
N LYS A 51 -1.13 6.99 -1.53
CA LYS A 51 -1.60 5.66 -1.90
C LYS A 51 -1.26 5.28 -3.34
N ASP A 52 -1.33 6.22 -4.28
CA ASP A 52 -1.01 5.99 -5.70
C ASP A 52 0.47 5.60 -5.89
N GLU A 53 1.37 6.22 -5.14
CA GLU A 53 2.81 5.89 -5.18
C GLU A 53 3.08 4.47 -4.66
N LEU A 54 2.36 4.06 -3.61
CA LEU A 54 2.39 2.70 -3.10
C LEU A 54 1.84 1.71 -4.15
N LEU A 55 0.69 2.01 -4.76
CA LEU A 55 0.08 1.19 -5.81
C LEU A 55 0.99 1.02 -7.02
N CYS A 56 1.68 2.09 -7.46
CA CYS A 56 2.70 1.97 -8.50
C CYS A 56 3.78 0.98 -8.10
N SER A 57 4.27 1.11 -6.87
CA SER A 57 5.39 0.31 -6.41
C SER A 57 4.99 -1.16 -6.21
N LEU A 58 3.72 -1.43 -5.94
CA LEU A 58 3.08 -2.77 -5.97
C LEU A 58 2.88 -3.35 -7.38
N GLY A 59 3.34 -2.65 -8.41
CA GLY A 59 3.27 -3.09 -9.79
C GLY A 59 2.03 -2.65 -10.55
N ASN A 60 1.31 -1.62 -10.07
CA ASN A 60 0.18 -1.02 -10.80
C ASN A 60 0.63 0.25 -11.55
N PRO A 61 1.11 0.13 -12.81
CA PRO A 61 1.73 1.24 -13.53
C PRO A 61 0.76 2.41 -13.81
N GLU A 62 -0.55 2.15 -13.81
CA GLU A 62 -1.58 3.17 -13.99
C GLU A 62 -1.60 4.24 -12.87
N TYR A 63 -1.08 3.90 -11.68
CA TYR A 63 -0.95 4.84 -10.55
C TYR A 63 0.42 5.51 -10.47
N CYS A 64 1.36 5.18 -11.37
CA CYS A 64 2.74 5.66 -11.29
C CYS A 64 2.95 7.11 -11.69
N SER A 65 1.89 7.83 -12.08
CA SER A 65 2.03 9.15 -12.71
C SER A 65 0.92 10.13 -12.35
N THR A 66 0.06 9.83 -11.38
CA THR A 66 -0.87 10.85 -10.85
C THR A 66 -0.10 11.65 -9.78
N SER A 67 0.59 12.69 -10.25
CA SER A 67 1.21 13.70 -9.41
C SER A 67 0.28 14.88 -9.19
#